data_AF-V9LCZ3-F1
#
_entry.id   AF-V9LCZ3-F1
#
_cell.length_a   1.000
_cell.length_b   1.000
_cell.length_c   1.000
_cell.angle_alpha   90.00
_cell.angle_beta   90.00
_cell.angle_gamma   90.00
#
_symmetry.space_group_name_H-M   'P 1'
#
loop_
_entity.id
_entity.type
_entity.pdbx_description
1 polymer ?
#
loop_
_entity_poly.entity_id
_entity_poly.type
_entity_poly.pdbx_seq_one_letter_code
_entity_poly.pdbx_strand_id
1 'polypeptide(L)'
;MGKQKAAFHCELCRRTFFSGRGHVYGLKHQETLRNILDNFLEKVRDARKVLKEARVERYDFTEHDQNFWCYCCKTEVKKHVTNGNIAVVYGGFLEHFESSEHKKKTSAFWWENKANIKLKDQFSLSPEDYEKFKAAVTKALESYEEKEDEYIKEGAERIREVEQQRRELVQAALEPQAEQSLDIGASEPGVSHQSHLSAYSSEEPGPSGLHFPFHSDDLTKGQKLTFLGD
;
A
#
# COMPACT_ATOMS: atom_id res chain seq x y z
N MET A 1 23.29 58.29 15.82
CA MET A 1 23.16 57.36 14.69
C MET A 1 22.41 56.11 15.17
N GLY A 2 21.13 55.97 14.82
CA GLY A 2 20.34 54.80 15.23
C GLY A 2 20.83 53.56 14.47
N LYS A 3 21.23 52.50 15.19
CA LYS A 3 21.56 51.21 14.58
C LYS A 3 20.35 50.73 13.77
N GLN A 4 20.44 50.72 12.44
CA GLN A 4 19.45 50.06 11.60
C GLN A 4 19.40 48.59 12.00
N LYS A 5 18.22 48.14 12.43
CA LYS A 5 18.01 46.72 12.73
C LYS A 5 17.89 45.98 11.40
N ALA A 6 18.59 44.86 11.28
CA ALA A 6 18.50 44.02 10.10
C ALA A 6 17.04 43.60 9.84
N ALA A 7 16.62 43.66 8.58
CA ALA A 7 15.32 43.13 8.15
C ALA A 7 15.28 41.62 8.39
N PHE A 8 14.18 41.13 8.94
CA PHE A 8 13.98 39.72 9.28
C PHE A 8 12.70 39.20 8.62
N HIS A 9 12.79 38.12 7.84
CA HIS A 9 11.61 37.47 7.27
C HIS A 9 11.14 36.32 8.17
N CYS A 10 9.86 36.31 8.56
CA CYS A 10 9.24 35.21 9.27
C CYS A 10 8.47 34.32 8.31
N GLU A 11 8.87 33.05 8.20
CA GLU A 11 8.18 32.08 7.33
C GLU A 11 6.78 31.71 7.82
N LEU A 12 6.56 31.65 9.15
CA LEU A 12 5.24 31.33 9.71
C LEU A 12 4.23 32.46 9.46
N CYS A 13 4.66 33.71 9.64
CA CYS A 13 3.81 34.87 9.41
C CYS A 13 3.83 35.35 7.94
N ARG A 14 4.72 34.80 7.10
CA ARG A 14 4.99 35.17 5.71
C ARG A 14 5.19 36.69 5.51
N ARG A 15 5.91 37.31 6.45
CA ARG A 15 6.10 38.77 6.51
C ARG A 15 7.52 39.14 6.88
N THR A 16 7.99 40.25 6.32
CA THR A 16 9.28 40.85 6.66
C THR A 16 9.10 41.93 7.71
N PHE A 17 9.91 41.88 8.76
CA PHE A 17 9.90 42.79 9.90
C PHE A 17 11.24 43.54 9.96
N PHE A 18 11.17 44.86 9.96
CA PHE A 18 12.36 45.74 10.04
C PHE A 18 12.77 46.06 11.49
N SER A 19 11.99 45.60 12.47
CA SER A 19 12.26 45.77 13.91
C SER A 19 13.13 44.65 14.51
N GLY A 20 13.65 43.74 13.66
CA GLY A 20 14.42 42.56 14.06
C GLY A 20 13.55 41.39 14.53
N ARG A 21 14.15 40.44 15.28
CA ARG A 21 13.48 39.19 15.72
C ARG A 21 12.45 39.36 16.84
N GLY A 22 12.18 40.57 17.32
CA GLY A 22 11.23 40.79 18.42
C GLY A 22 9.79 40.36 18.13
N HIS A 23 9.38 40.30 16.84
CA HIS A 23 8.02 39.94 16.45
C HIS A 23 7.61 38.51 16.90
N VAL A 24 8.56 37.60 17.12
CA VAL A 24 8.26 36.21 17.55
C VAL A 24 7.57 36.17 18.91
N TYR A 25 7.74 37.20 19.73
CA TYR A 25 7.06 37.32 21.03
C TYR A 25 5.67 37.96 20.92
N GLY A 26 5.27 38.43 19.74
CA GLY A 26 3.98 39.09 19.52
C GLY A 26 2.81 38.10 19.52
N LEU A 27 1.66 38.55 20.02
CA LEU A 27 0.43 37.74 20.12
C LEU A 27 0.03 37.09 18.79
N LYS A 28 0.04 37.87 17.69
CA LYS A 28 -0.33 37.36 16.35
C LYS A 28 0.58 36.22 15.87
N HIS A 29 1.88 36.31 16.15
CA HIS A 29 2.83 35.24 15.80
C HIS A 29 2.53 33.99 16.64
N GLN A 30 2.38 34.16 17.96
CA GLN A 30 2.12 33.06 18.89
C GLN A 30 0.78 32.36 18.62
N GLU A 31 -0.26 33.10 18.24
CA GLU A 31 -1.54 32.53 17.80
C GLU A 31 -1.39 31.71 16.51
N THR A 32 -0.69 32.26 15.51
CA THR A 32 -0.42 31.56 14.26
C THR A 32 0.38 30.28 14.50
N LEU A 33 1.43 30.37 15.32
CA LEU A 33 2.27 29.25 15.70
C LEU A 33 1.47 28.15 16.41
N ARG A 34 0.62 28.53 17.38
CA ARG A 34 -0.26 27.58 18.08
C ARG A 34 -1.18 26.85 17.11
N ASN A 35 -1.88 27.57 16.23
CA ASN A 35 -2.79 26.93 15.26
C ASN A 35 -2.05 25.95 14.33
N ILE A 36 -0.84 26.32 13.88
CA ILE A 36 0.00 25.44 13.06
C ILE A 36 0.39 24.17 13.84
N LEU A 37 0.83 24.34 15.09
CA LEU A 37 1.22 23.22 15.95
C LEU A 37 0.04 22.33 16.31
N ASP A 38 -1.14 22.88 16.57
CA ASP A 38 -2.35 22.13 16.88
C ASP A 38 -2.78 21.26 15.69
N ASN A 39 -2.83 21.84 14.47
CA ASN A 39 -3.11 21.08 13.25
C ASN A 39 -2.04 20.02 12.96
N PHE A 40 -0.76 20.32 13.27
CA PHE A 40 0.31 19.35 13.08
C PHE A 40 0.22 18.22 14.12
N LEU A 41 -0.18 18.53 15.35
CA LEU A 41 -0.34 17.57 16.44
C LEU A 41 -1.44 16.54 16.14
N GLU A 42 -2.52 16.93 15.46
CA GLU A 42 -3.54 15.99 15.00
C GLU A 42 -2.94 14.89 14.12
N LYS A 43 -2.11 15.27 13.14
CA LYS A 43 -1.38 14.31 12.28
C LYS A 43 -0.44 13.41 13.08
N VAL A 44 0.25 13.98 14.07
CA VAL A 44 1.13 13.21 14.97
C VAL A 44 0.32 12.19 15.78
N ARG A 45 -0.86 12.59 16.28
CA ARG A 45 -1.74 11.69 17.04
C ARG A 45 -2.24 10.54 16.18
N ASP A 46 -2.57 10.79 14.92
CA ASP A 46 -2.97 9.74 14.00
C ASP A 46 -1.84 8.75 13.72
N ALA A 47 -0.62 9.23 13.47
CA ALA A 47 0.55 8.37 13.33
C ALA A 47 0.85 7.59 14.62
N ARG A 48 0.65 8.18 15.80
CA ARG A 48 0.87 7.47 17.07
C ARG A 48 -0.13 6.33 17.32
N LYS A 49 -1.32 6.35 16.71
CA LYS A 49 -2.29 5.24 16.85
C LYS A 49 -1.73 3.93 16.28
N VAL A 50 -0.96 4.00 15.20
CA VAL A 50 -0.36 2.80 14.56
C VAL A 50 0.86 2.24 15.31
N LEU A 51 1.36 2.93 16.34
CA LEU A 51 2.44 2.39 17.18
C LEU A 51 2.00 1.14 17.96
N LYS A 52 0.71 1.03 18.28
CA LYS A 52 0.14 -0.12 18.99
C LYS A 52 -0.14 -1.29 18.05
N GLU A 53 -0.56 -0.98 16.84
CA GLU A 53 -0.97 -1.93 15.82
C GLU A 53 -0.53 -1.39 14.46
N ALA A 54 0.61 -1.90 13.98
CA ALA A 54 1.12 -1.54 12.68
C ALA A 54 0.19 -2.12 11.61
N ARG A 55 -0.04 -1.34 10.55
CA ARG A 55 -0.84 -1.76 9.40
C ARG A 55 0.06 -1.92 8.19
N VAL A 56 -0.02 -3.11 7.59
CA VAL A 56 0.62 -3.46 6.33
C VAL A 56 -0.50 -3.78 5.36
N GLU A 57 -0.46 -3.11 4.22
CA GLU A 57 -1.51 -3.19 3.21
C GLU A 57 -0.89 -3.40 1.83
N ARG A 58 -1.69 -3.92 0.91
CA ARG A 58 -1.29 -3.97 -0.50
C ARG A 58 -1.06 -2.55 -1.00
N TYR A 59 0.00 -2.35 -1.76
CA TYR A 59 0.31 -1.03 -2.29
C TYR A 59 -0.79 -0.53 -3.24
N ASP A 60 -1.16 0.73 -3.03
CA ASP A 60 -2.09 1.51 -3.83
C ASP A 60 -1.53 2.93 -3.89
N PHE A 61 -1.20 3.40 -5.09
CA PHE A 61 -0.60 4.73 -5.28
C PHE A 61 -1.54 5.87 -4.85
N THR A 62 -2.86 5.69 -4.91
CA THR A 62 -3.83 6.72 -4.52
C THR A 62 -3.87 6.92 -3.00
N GLU A 63 -3.61 5.85 -2.25
CA GLU A 63 -3.65 5.86 -0.78
C GLU A 63 -2.26 6.01 -0.15
N HIS A 64 -1.22 5.46 -0.77
CA HIS A 64 0.09 5.29 -0.15
C HIS A 64 1.15 6.30 -0.62
N ASP A 65 0.99 6.92 -1.79
CA ASP A 65 1.88 8.00 -2.26
C ASP A 65 1.47 9.36 -1.66
N GLN A 66 1.14 9.36 -0.37
CA GLN A 66 0.84 10.57 0.37
C GLN A 66 2.09 11.11 1.06
N ASN A 67 2.24 12.43 1.00
CA ASN A 67 3.25 13.15 1.76
C ASN A 67 2.60 14.04 2.82
N PHE A 68 3.41 14.47 3.79
CA PHE A 68 3.03 15.53 4.71
C PHE A 68 4.15 16.57 4.81
N TRP A 69 3.75 17.82 5.05
CA TRP A 69 4.69 18.88 5.35
C TRP A 69 5.10 18.84 6.84
N CYS A 70 6.40 18.72 7.10
CA CYS A 70 6.95 18.86 8.45
C CYS A 70 7.36 20.31 8.71
N TYR A 71 6.66 21.00 9.60
CA TYR A 71 6.96 22.40 9.94
C TYR A 71 8.30 22.59 10.64
N CYS A 72 8.75 21.59 11.40
CA CYS A 72 10.03 21.63 12.10
C CYS A 72 11.18 21.54 11.09
N CYS A 73 11.04 20.66 10.10
CA CYS A 73 12.08 20.38 9.11
C CYS A 73 12.02 21.27 7.88
N LYS A 74 10.86 21.89 7.62
CA LYS A 74 10.55 22.69 6.43
C LYS A 74 10.71 21.88 5.14
N THR A 75 10.29 20.62 5.20
CA THR A 75 10.41 19.66 4.11
C THR A 75 9.13 18.85 3.97
N GLU A 76 8.89 18.40 2.75
CA GLU A 76 7.89 17.39 2.45
C GLU A 76 8.47 16.01 2.76
N VAL A 77 7.69 15.18 3.46
CA VAL A 77 8.11 13.87 3.97
C VAL A 77 7.07 12.84 3.57
N LYS A 78 7.52 11.65 3.15
CA LYS A 78 6.62 10.52 2.85
C LYS A 78 5.85 10.12 4.10
N LYS A 79 4.53 9.96 3.96
CA LYS A 79 3.67 9.52 5.06
C LYS A 79 3.83 8.02 5.30
N HIS A 80 3.85 7.23 4.23
CA HIS A 80 3.94 5.77 4.24
C HIS A 80 5.33 5.31 3.75
N VAL A 81 5.75 4.08 4.12
CA VAL A 81 6.88 3.39 3.48
C VAL A 81 6.31 2.34 2.54
N THR A 82 6.87 2.20 1.34
CA THR A 82 6.44 1.19 0.37
C THR A 82 7.63 0.58 -0.35
N ASN A 83 7.48 -0.68 -0.78
CA ASN A 83 8.40 -1.39 -1.67
C ASN A 83 7.78 -1.64 -3.07
N GLY A 84 6.65 -1.00 -3.39
CA GLY A 84 5.92 -1.15 -4.66
C GLY A 84 4.86 -2.26 -4.67
N ASN A 85 4.94 -3.24 -3.76
CA ASN A 85 3.93 -4.31 -3.64
C ASN A 85 3.07 -4.14 -2.39
N ILE A 86 3.68 -3.67 -1.30
CA ILE A 86 3.04 -3.42 -0.02
C ILE A 86 3.41 -2.02 0.50
N ALA A 87 2.62 -1.56 1.46
CA ALA A 87 2.84 -0.30 2.15
C ALA A 87 2.68 -0.48 3.67
N VAL A 88 3.61 0.10 4.41
CA VAL A 88 3.53 0.25 5.87
C VAL A 88 2.90 1.61 6.18
N VAL A 89 1.69 1.58 6.73
CA VAL A 89 0.92 2.79 6.98
C VAL A 89 1.60 3.64 8.05
N TYR A 90 1.78 4.94 7.77
CA TYR A 90 2.52 5.90 8.63
C TYR A 90 4.01 5.56 8.88
N GLY A 91 4.58 4.56 8.19
CA GLY A 91 5.98 4.18 8.39
C GLY A 91 6.95 5.36 8.19
N GLY A 92 6.78 6.13 7.10
CA GLY A 92 7.69 7.22 6.75
C GLY A 92 7.56 8.41 7.71
N PHE A 93 6.34 8.63 8.22
CA PHE A 93 6.10 9.62 9.27
C PHE A 93 6.87 9.29 10.55
N LEU A 94 6.78 8.04 11.01
CA LEU A 94 7.40 7.61 12.26
C LEU A 94 8.93 7.53 12.15
N GLU A 95 9.44 7.03 11.02
CA GLU A 95 10.87 7.03 10.70
C GLU A 95 11.44 8.46 10.73
N HIS A 96 10.76 9.41 10.11
CA HIS A 96 11.17 10.81 10.15
C HIS A 96 11.20 11.37 11.58
N PHE A 97 10.18 11.06 12.39
CA PHE A 97 10.07 11.55 13.77
C PHE A 97 11.10 10.97 14.73
N GLU A 98 11.56 9.75 14.47
CA GLU A 98 12.66 9.14 15.22
C GLU A 98 14.01 9.76 14.83
N SER A 99 14.18 10.18 13.57
CA SER A 99 15.46 10.66 13.05
C SER A 99 16.14 11.72 13.92
N SER A 100 17.46 11.61 14.07
CA SER A 100 18.26 12.57 14.83
C SER A 100 18.22 13.98 14.21
N GLU A 101 18.06 14.06 12.88
CA GLU A 101 17.92 15.31 12.15
C GLU A 101 16.64 16.04 12.55
N HIS A 102 15.50 15.35 12.58
CA HIS A 102 14.23 15.92 13.02
C HIS A 102 14.28 16.39 14.48
N LYS A 103 14.88 15.59 15.39
CA LYS A 103 15.04 15.97 16.81
C LYS A 103 15.84 17.28 16.98
N LYS A 104 16.89 17.47 16.18
CA LYS A 104 17.70 18.71 16.15
C LYS A 104 16.90 19.88 15.57
N LYS A 105 16.27 19.69 14.41
CA LYS A 105 15.47 20.73 13.73
C LYS A 105 14.26 21.15 14.56
N THR A 106 13.59 20.22 15.24
CA THR A 106 12.52 20.49 16.21
C THR A 106 13.04 21.36 17.37
N SER A 107 14.21 21.03 17.92
CA SER A 107 14.80 21.85 18.98
C SER A 107 15.12 23.27 18.52
N ALA A 108 15.67 23.43 17.31
CA ALA A 108 15.94 24.73 16.69
C ALA A 108 14.64 25.51 16.45
N PHE A 109 13.64 24.87 15.83
CA PHE A 109 12.33 25.46 15.54
C PHE A 109 11.64 25.99 16.80
N TRP A 110 11.68 25.23 17.91
CA TRP A 110 11.13 25.67 19.20
C TRP A 110 11.82 26.92 19.71
N TRP A 111 13.16 26.96 19.63
CA TRP A 111 13.93 28.09 20.10
C TRP A 111 13.74 29.33 19.21
N GLU A 112 13.67 29.16 17.89
CA GLU A 112 13.49 30.24 16.92
C GLU A 112 12.14 30.93 17.05
N ASN A 113 11.05 30.14 17.18
CA ASN A 113 9.68 30.64 17.22
C ASN A 113 9.15 30.87 18.65
N LYS A 114 10.00 30.63 19.67
CA LYS A 114 9.63 30.76 21.09
C LYS A 114 8.36 29.96 21.42
N ALA A 115 8.30 28.75 20.87
CA ALA A 115 7.18 27.83 21.09
C ALA A 115 7.13 27.36 22.54
N ASN A 116 5.95 26.91 22.98
CA ASN A 116 5.75 26.39 24.32
C ASN A 116 6.56 25.09 24.53
N ILE A 117 7.51 25.13 25.46
CA ILE A 117 8.42 24.02 25.77
C ILE A 117 7.65 22.77 26.22
N LYS A 118 6.52 22.93 26.91
CA LYS A 118 5.70 21.81 27.40
C LYS A 118 5.11 20.95 26.29
N LEU A 119 5.02 21.48 25.07
CA LEU A 119 4.47 20.75 23.92
C LEU A 119 5.56 20.06 23.11
N LYS A 120 6.85 20.36 23.34
CA LYS A 120 7.96 19.90 22.50
C LYS A 120 8.03 18.39 22.36
N ASP A 121 7.91 17.67 23.48
CA ASP A 121 8.07 16.22 23.53
C ASP A 121 7.00 15.48 22.72
N GLN A 122 5.85 16.12 22.48
CA GLN A 122 4.79 15.55 21.64
C GLN A 122 5.22 15.46 20.16
N PHE A 123 6.17 16.28 19.72
CA PHE A 123 6.65 16.32 18.32
C PHE A 123 7.94 15.53 18.10
N SER A 124 8.31 14.68 19.06
CA SER A 124 9.41 13.72 18.94
C SER A 124 8.92 12.30 19.22
N LEU A 125 9.53 11.31 18.58
CA LEU A 125 9.31 9.90 18.88
C LEU A 125 10.46 9.35 19.74
N SER A 126 10.12 8.60 20.79
CA SER A 126 11.11 7.92 21.61
C SER A 126 11.69 6.73 20.84
N PRO A 127 12.98 6.38 21.03
CA PRO A 127 13.56 5.19 20.41
C PRO A 127 12.78 3.92 20.80
N GLU A 128 12.35 3.81 22.06
CA GLU A 128 11.58 2.68 22.59
C GLU A 128 10.24 2.49 21.86
N ASP A 129 9.51 3.57 21.61
CA ASP A 129 8.24 3.49 20.86
C ASP A 129 8.47 3.12 19.40
N TYR A 130 9.58 3.58 18.81
CA TYR A 130 9.93 3.22 17.44
C TYR A 130 10.35 1.75 17.32
N GLU A 131 11.09 1.20 18.28
CA GLU A 131 11.42 -0.23 18.30
C GLU A 131 10.17 -1.10 18.48
N LYS A 132 9.20 -0.69 19.32
CA LYS A 132 7.90 -1.37 19.41
C LYS A 132 7.15 -1.35 18.07
N PHE A 133 7.19 -0.21 17.37
CA PHE A 133 6.60 -0.10 16.05
C PHE A 133 7.26 -1.04 15.04
N LYS A 134 8.60 -1.11 15.00
CA LYS A 134 9.31 -2.06 14.13
C LYS A 134 8.88 -3.50 14.41
N ALA A 135 8.82 -3.90 15.68
CA ALA A 135 8.37 -5.24 16.05
C ALA A 135 6.91 -5.50 15.61
N ALA A 136 6.03 -4.51 15.76
CA ALA A 136 4.65 -4.59 15.28
C ALA A 136 4.58 -4.70 13.75
N VAL A 137 5.44 -3.98 13.02
CA VAL A 137 5.54 -4.06 11.56
C VAL A 137 5.99 -5.45 11.13
N THR A 138 7.02 -6.03 11.76
CA THR A 138 7.47 -7.40 11.46
C THR A 138 6.33 -8.40 11.62
N LYS A 139 5.61 -8.34 12.74
CA LYS A 139 4.44 -9.20 12.97
C LYS A 139 3.32 -8.98 11.94
N ALA A 140 3.06 -7.72 11.57
CA ALA A 140 2.04 -7.40 10.58
C ALA A 140 2.42 -7.87 9.17
N LEU A 141 3.71 -7.87 8.82
CA LEU A 141 4.23 -8.43 7.57
C LEU A 141 4.03 -9.94 7.53
N GLU A 142 4.43 -10.66 8.58
CA GLU A 142 4.22 -12.11 8.69
C GLU A 142 2.74 -12.47 8.53
N SER A 143 1.85 -11.76 9.25
CA SER A 143 0.40 -12.00 9.12
C SER A 143 -0.17 -11.64 7.74
N TYR A 144 0.41 -10.66 7.05
CA TYR A 144 0.00 -10.31 5.69
C TYR A 144 0.41 -11.43 4.71
N GLU A 145 1.65 -11.91 4.80
CA GLU A 145 2.16 -13.00 3.97
C GLU A 145 1.36 -14.29 4.15
N GLU A 146 1.06 -14.69 5.39
CA GLU A 146 0.23 -15.86 5.69
C GLU A 146 -1.16 -15.77 5.03
N LYS A 147 -1.80 -14.59 5.07
CA LYS A 147 -3.11 -14.38 4.44
C LYS A 147 -3.03 -14.44 2.92
N GLU A 148 -2.01 -13.86 2.31
CA GLU A 148 -1.81 -13.94 0.86
C GLU A 148 -1.58 -15.38 0.42
N ASP A 149 -0.82 -16.18 1.17
CA ASP A 149 -0.62 -17.60 0.91
C ASP A 149 -1.92 -18.41 1.00
N GLU A 150 -2.77 -18.13 1.99
CA GLU A 150 -4.11 -18.71 2.10
C GLU A 150 -4.96 -18.39 0.87
N TYR A 151 -5.00 -17.12 0.44
CA TYR A 151 -5.73 -16.71 -0.77
C TYR A 151 -5.24 -17.42 -2.03
N ILE A 152 -3.92 -17.60 -2.17
CA ILE A 152 -3.33 -18.34 -3.29
C ILE A 152 -3.75 -19.80 -3.24
N LYS A 153 -3.70 -20.44 -2.07
CA LYS A 153 -4.07 -21.84 -1.89
C LYS A 153 -5.54 -22.09 -2.21
N GLU A 154 -6.45 -21.25 -1.69
CA GLU A 154 -7.87 -21.33 -2.01
C GLU A 154 -8.13 -21.10 -3.51
N GLY A 155 -7.42 -20.17 -4.13
CA GLY A 155 -7.48 -19.94 -5.58
C GLY A 155 -7.09 -21.18 -6.38
N ALA A 156 -5.99 -21.84 -5.98
CA ALA A 156 -5.53 -23.08 -6.62
C ALA A 156 -6.52 -24.24 -6.43
N GLU A 157 -7.16 -24.36 -5.26
CA GLU A 157 -8.19 -25.37 -4.99
C GLU A 157 -9.41 -25.18 -5.90
N ARG A 158 -9.91 -23.94 -6.02
CA ARG A 158 -11.02 -23.61 -6.94
C ARG A 158 -10.68 -23.95 -8.40
N ILE A 159 -9.46 -23.64 -8.86
CA ILE A 159 -9.03 -23.99 -10.22
C ILE A 159 -9.03 -25.50 -10.43
N ARG A 160 -8.52 -26.28 -9.47
CA ARG A 160 -8.49 -27.75 -9.55
C ARG A 160 -9.90 -28.34 -9.59
N GLU A 161 -10.84 -27.81 -8.79
CA GLU A 161 -12.23 -28.26 -8.77
C GLU A 161 -12.92 -28.00 -10.10
N VAL A 162 -12.79 -26.79 -10.65
CA VAL A 162 -13.38 -26.43 -11.96
C VAL A 162 -12.79 -27.28 -13.08
N GLU A 163 -11.47 -27.51 -13.07
CA GLU A 163 -10.80 -28.37 -14.04
C GLU A 163 -11.27 -29.82 -13.93
N GLN A 164 -11.49 -30.33 -12.72
CA GLN A 164 -12.05 -31.67 -12.49
C GLN A 164 -13.48 -31.77 -13.04
N GLN A 165 -14.36 -30.84 -12.69
CA GLN A 165 -15.74 -30.81 -13.21
C GLN A 165 -15.76 -30.76 -14.74
N ARG A 166 -14.88 -29.96 -15.35
CA ARG A 166 -14.75 -29.88 -16.82
C ARG A 166 -14.36 -31.23 -17.42
N ARG A 167 -13.42 -31.96 -16.81
CA ARG A 167 -13.00 -33.29 -17.27
C ARG A 167 -14.13 -34.31 -17.17
N GLU A 168 -14.87 -34.30 -16.06
CA GLU A 168 -16.01 -35.19 -15.84
C GLU A 168 -17.11 -34.96 -16.88
N LEU A 169 -17.45 -33.70 -17.18
CA LEU A 169 -18.42 -33.36 -18.21
C LEU A 169 -17.99 -33.80 -19.62
N VAL A 170 -16.71 -33.58 -19.97
CA VAL A 170 -16.17 -34.02 -21.27
C VAL A 170 -16.19 -35.55 -21.37
N GLN A 171 -15.83 -36.25 -20.29
CA GLN A 171 -15.87 -37.70 -20.26
C GLN A 171 -17.31 -38.24 -20.42
N ALA A 172 -18.28 -37.67 -19.71
CA ALA A 172 -19.69 -38.04 -19.83
C ALA A 172 -20.25 -37.79 -21.24
N ALA A 173 -19.80 -36.75 -21.95
CA ALA A 173 -20.20 -36.49 -23.33
C ALA A 173 -19.59 -37.47 -24.35
N LEU A 174 -18.45 -38.09 -24.02
CA LEU A 174 -17.74 -39.06 -24.86
C LEU A 174 -18.09 -40.51 -24.51
N GLU A 175 -18.76 -40.78 -23.40
CA GLU A 175 -19.24 -42.12 -23.06
C GLU A 175 -20.29 -42.58 -24.09
N PRO A 176 -20.07 -43.72 -24.78
CA PRO A 176 -21.09 -44.31 -25.64
C PRO A 176 -22.32 -44.63 -24.80
N GLN A 177 -23.51 -44.24 -25.27
CA GLN A 177 -24.78 -44.77 -24.75
C GLN A 177 -24.76 -46.29 -24.95
N ALA A 178 -24.29 -47.03 -23.95
CA ALA A 178 -24.40 -48.47 -23.90
C ALA A 178 -25.87 -48.79 -23.63
N GLU A 179 -26.61 -48.95 -24.73
CA GLU A 179 -27.96 -49.49 -24.73
C GLU A 179 -27.96 -50.77 -23.88
N GLN A 180 -28.73 -50.77 -22.79
CA GLN A 180 -29.12 -51.99 -22.11
C GLN A 180 -30.06 -52.77 -23.04
N SER A 181 -29.50 -53.54 -23.98
CA SER A 181 -30.23 -54.58 -24.68
C SER A 181 -30.22 -55.84 -23.81
N LEU A 182 -31.33 -56.08 -23.11
CA LEU A 182 -31.64 -57.40 -22.57
C LEU A 182 -31.79 -58.39 -23.73
N ASP A 183 -31.08 -59.50 -23.59
CA ASP A 183 -31.06 -60.67 -24.45
C ASP A 183 -32.47 -61.24 -24.71
N ILE A 184 -32.89 -61.33 -25.98
CA ILE A 184 -33.66 -62.46 -26.53
C ILE A 184 -33.26 -62.67 -28.00
N GLY A 185 -32.52 -63.75 -28.26
CA GLY A 185 -32.87 -64.76 -29.28
C GLY A 185 -32.56 -64.46 -30.77
N ALA A 186 -31.64 -65.27 -31.30
CA ALA A 186 -31.18 -65.37 -32.69
C ALA A 186 -32.24 -65.45 -33.81
N SER A 187 -31.93 -64.88 -34.98
CA SER A 187 -31.91 -65.55 -36.31
C SER A 187 -31.41 -64.62 -37.43
N GLU A 188 -30.46 -65.11 -38.24
CA GLU A 188 -29.87 -64.52 -39.47
C GLU A 188 -30.73 -64.75 -40.75
N PRO A 189 -30.34 -64.28 -41.98
CA PRO A 189 -29.53 -63.12 -42.39
C PRO A 189 -30.15 -62.31 -43.56
N GLY A 190 -29.64 -61.09 -43.86
CA GLY A 190 -30.04 -60.33 -45.06
C GLY A 190 -29.08 -59.19 -45.44
N VAL A 191 -28.48 -59.33 -46.63
CA VAL A 191 -27.45 -58.48 -47.26
C VAL A 191 -27.97 -57.08 -47.68
N SER A 192 -27.16 -56.01 -47.53
CA SER A 192 -26.63 -55.19 -48.66
C SER A 192 -25.87 -53.92 -48.22
N HIS A 193 -24.80 -53.63 -48.96
CA HIS A 193 -23.87 -52.50 -48.89
C HIS A 193 -24.52 -51.11 -49.09
N GLN A 194 -24.02 -50.08 -48.40
CA GLN A 194 -23.14 -49.04 -49.00
C GLN A 194 -22.72 -47.96 -47.98
N SER A 195 -21.42 -47.68 -47.97
CA SER A 195 -20.74 -46.58 -47.29
C SER A 195 -20.89 -45.27 -48.07
N HIS A 196 -21.08 -44.12 -47.40
CA HIS A 196 -20.41 -42.87 -47.78
C HIS A 196 -20.47 -41.83 -46.63
N LEU A 197 -19.29 -41.38 -46.21
CA LEU A 197 -19.05 -40.25 -45.30
C LEU A 197 -19.32 -38.92 -46.01
N SER A 198 -19.86 -37.92 -45.31
CA SER A 198 -19.43 -36.53 -45.49
C SER A 198 -19.76 -35.68 -44.26
N ALA A 199 -18.76 -34.94 -43.82
CA ALA A 199 -18.76 -34.00 -42.72
C ALA A 199 -19.31 -32.63 -43.17
N TYR A 200 -20.04 -31.94 -42.30
CA TYR A 200 -19.98 -30.48 -42.24
C TYR A 200 -20.08 -30.04 -40.78
N SER A 201 -19.04 -29.34 -40.33
CA SER A 201 -19.04 -28.57 -39.07
C SER A 201 -19.86 -27.31 -39.27
N SER A 202 -20.63 -26.93 -38.28
CA SER A 202 -21.06 -25.54 -38.09
C SER A 202 -20.51 -25.09 -36.74
N GLU A 203 -19.47 -24.27 -36.81
CA GLU A 203 -18.92 -23.56 -35.66
C GLU A 203 -19.92 -22.47 -35.26
N GLU A 204 -20.28 -22.40 -33.97
CA GLU A 204 -20.89 -21.22 -33.36
C GLU A 204 -20.08 -20.88 -32.08
N PRO A 205 -19.85 -19.58 -31.79
CA PRO A 205 -18.79 -19.13 -30.90
C PRO A 205 -19.25 -19.09 -29.43
N GLY A 206 -18.40 -19.55 -28.52
CA GLY A 206 -18.64 -19.48 -27.08
C GLY A 206 -18.63 -18.05 -26.52
N PRO A 207 -19.30 -17.79 -25.38
CA PRO A 207 -19.39 -16.46 -24.79
C PRO A 207 -18.07 -16.10 -24.10
N SER A 208 -17.29 -15.23 -24.72
CA SER A 208 -16.19 -14.53 -24.06
C SER A 208 -16.72 -13.33 -23.28
N GLY A 209 -16.47 -13.31 -21.98
CA GLY A 209 -16.87 -12.21 -21.11
C GLY A 209 -16.37 -12.33 -19.67
N LEU A 210 -15.08 -12.60 -19.47
CA LEU A 210 -14.44 -12.33 -18.18
C LEU A 210 -13.30 -11.33 -18.41
N HIS A 211 -13.60 -10.09 -18.04
CA HIS A 211 -12.67 -8.97 -18.01
C HIS A 211 -11.67 -9.20 -16.87
N PHE A 212 -10.44 -9.57 -17.19
CA PHE A 212 -9.30 -9.47 -16.26
C PHE A 212 -8.59 -8.14 -16.54
N PRO A 213 -8.46 -7.22 -15.57
CA PRO A 213 -7.58 -6.08 -15.75
C PRO A 213 -6.16 -6.52 -15.36
N PHE A 214 -5.45 -7.14 -16.30
CA PHE A 214 -3.99 -7.21 -16.26
C PHE A 214 -3.47 -6.35 -17.42
N HIS A 215 -3.16 -5.10 -17.12
CA HIS A 215 -2.31 -4.30 -18.00
C HIS A 215 -0.86 -4.56 -17.59
N SER A 216 -0.19 -5.47 -18.31
CA SER A 216 1.26 -5.45 -18.39
C SER A 216 1.64 -4.62 -19.61
N ASP A 217 2.29 -3.48 -19.39
CA ASP A 217 3.23 -2.84 -20.30
C ASP A 217 3.93 -1.74 -19.49
N ASP A 218 5.14 -2.00 -18.98
CA ASP A 218 6.32 -1.42 -19.60
C ASP A 218 7.59 -1.95 -18.92
N LEU A 219 8.50 -2.37 -19.78
CA LEU A 219 9.81 -2.90 -19.47
C LEU A 219 10.79 -1.71 -19.36
N THR A 220 11.76 -1.86 -18.48
CA THR A 220 13.06 -1.16 -18.48
C THR A 220 13.15 0.24 -17.85
N LYS A 221 13.66 0.26 -16.61
CA LYS A 221 14.93 0.94 -16.28
C LYS A 221 15.46 0.38 -14.96
N GLY A 222 16.58 -0.31 -15.06
CA GLY A 222 17.19 -1.02 -13.95
C GLY A 222 17.81 -0.09 -12.92
N GLN A 223 17.71 -0.49 -11.66
CA GLN A 223 18.72 -0.26 -10.63
C GLN A 223 18.81 -1.52 -9.76
N LYS A 224 19.97 -2.18 -9.81
CA LYS A 224 20.36 -3.27 -8.91
C LYS A 224 20.58 -2.69 -7.51
N LEU A 225 19.94 -3.27 -6.49
CA LEU A 225 20.43 -3.20 -5.12
C LEU A 225 20.75 -4.62 -4.65
N THR A 226 22.03 -4.91 -4.55
CA THR A 226 22.60 -6.12 -3.95
C THR A 226 22.73 -5.90 -2.46
N PHE A 227 22.17 -6.80 -1.65
CA PHE A 227 22.60 -7.02 -0.27
C PHE A 227 22.52 -8.53 0.03
N LEU A 228 23.60 -9.25 -0.28
CA LEU A 228 24.06 -10.34 0.56
C LEU A 228 25.29 -9.82 1.31
N GLY A 229 25.30 -10.04 2.62
CA GLY A 229 26.40 -9.69 3.51
C GLY A 229 27.54 -10.70 3.45
N ASP A 230 28.66 -10.27 4.00
CA ASP A 230 29.71 -11.09 4.60
C ASP A 230 29.68 -10.86 6.13
#